data_AF-A0A318QP02-F1
#
_entry.id   AF-A0A318QP02-F1
#
_cell.length_a   1.000
_cell.length_b   1.000
_cell.length_c   1.000
_cell.angle_alpha   90.00
_cell.angle_beta   90.00
_cell.angle_gamma   90.00
#
_symmetry.space_group_name_H-M   'P 1'
#
loop_
_entity.id
_entity.type
_entity.pdbx_description
1 polymer ?
#
loop_
_entity_poly.entity_id
_entity_poly.type
_entity_poly.pdbx_seq_one_letter_code
_entity_poly.pdbx_strand_id
1 'polypeptide(L)' 'MSHNYATPLTPEKRLARVLSRIPAAWGINIERLPGAPDSACWRTRLDVPGQAAQEWTAPAPTMVDALEQAWRQARTLLA' A
#
# COMPACT_ATOMS: atom_id res chain seq x y z
N MET A 1 2.43 9.28 36.73
CA MET A 1 1.69 8.68 35.60
C MET A 1 2.26 9.27 34.32
N SER A 2 3.03 8.52 33.55
CA SER A 2 3.69 9.04 32.34
C SER A 2 2.72 8.95 31.16
N HIS A 3 2.29 10.09 30.64
CA HIS A 3 1.43 10.15 29.45
C HIS A 3 2.30 9.89 28.21
N ASN A 4 2.18 8.70 27.63
CA ASN A 4 2.75 8.38 26.31
C ASN A 4 1.94 9.12 25.24
N TYR A 5 2.33 10.34 24.89
CA TYR A 5 1.85 11.02 23.68
C TYR A 5 2.57 10.43 22.47
N ALA A 6 2.17 9.22 22.05
CA ALA A 6 2.61 8.71 20.76
C ALA A 6 2.03 9.61 19.67
N THR A 7 2.89 10.41 19.02
CA THR A 7 2.48 11.23 17.87
C THR A 7 1.83 10.34 16.82
N PRO A 8 0.60 10.62 16.36
CA PRO A 8 -0.05 9.84 15.33
C PRO A 8 0.82 9.77 14.08
N LEU A 9 0.95 8.57 13.50
CA LEU A 9 1.70 8.40 12.26
C LEU A 9 0.94 9.10 11.12
N THR A 10 1.48 10.23 10.65
CA THR A 10 0.90 10.98 9.54
C THR A 10 0.84 10.13 8.27
N PRO A 11 -0.08 10.42 7.33
CA PRO A 11 -0.16 9.69 6.06
C PRO A 11 1.17 9.63 5.31
N GLU A 12 1.96 10.69 5.32
CA GLU A 12 3.29 10.78 4.68
C GLU A 12 4.29 9.84 5.34
N LYS A 13 4.33 9.81 6.68
CA LYS A 13 5.21 8.88 7.41
C LYS A 13 4.81 7.43 7.16
N ARG A 14 3.51 7.16 7.01
CA ARG A 14 2.99 5.82 6.68
C ARG A 14 3.39 5.42 5.27
N LEU A 15 3.24 6.32 4.31
CA LEU A 15 3.67 6.12 2.92
C LEU A 15 5.18 5.83 2.83
N ALA A 16 6.01 6.67 3.45
CA ALA A 16 7.46 6.49 3.47
C ALA A 16 7.86 5.13 4.06
N ARG A 17 7.19 4.72 5.15
CA ARG A 17 7.43 3.44 5.82
C ARG A 17 7.04 2.22 4.97
N VAL A 18 5.95 2.29 4.20
CA VAL A 18 5.58 1.17 3.30
C VAL A 18 6.52 1.11 2.10
N LEU A 19 6.86 2.25 1.49
CA LEU A 19 7.79 2.31 0.36
C LEU A 19 9.17 1.80 0.76
N SER A 20 9.67 2.13 1.96
CA SER A 20 10.98 1.66 2.43
C SER A 20 11.05 0.15 2.66
N ARG A 21 9.91 -0.55 2.69
CA ARG A 21 9.85 -2.02 2.86
C ARG A 21 9.77 -2.76 1.53
N ILE A 22 9.30 -2.10 0.47
CA ILE A 22 9.18 -2.71 -0.85
C ILE A 22 10.58 -2.77 -1.47
N PRO A 23 11.07 -3.94 -1.92
CA PRO A 23 12.36 -4.05 -2.59
C PRO A 23 12.44 -3.14 -3.83
N ALA A 24 13.59 -2.49 -4.02
CA ALA A 24 13.77 -1.50 -5.10
C ALA A 24 13.61 -2.08 -6.51
N ALA A 25 13.78 -3.38 -6.68
CA ALA A 25 13.60 -4.06 -7.97
C ALA A 25 12.12 -4.34 -8.32
N TRP A 26 11.18 -4.08 -7.39
CA TRP A 26 9.77 -4.38 -7.60
C TRP A 26 9.05 -3.20 -8.25
N GLY A 27 8.18 -3.49 -9.23
CA GLY A 27 7.29 -2.49 -9.83
C GLY A 27 6.11 -2.17 -8.91
N ILE A 28 5.64 -0.92 -8.93
CA ILE A 28 4.47 -0.48 -8.18
C ILE A 28 3.46 0.10 -9.17
N ASN A 29 2.28 -0.53 -9.27
CA ASN A 29 1.17 -0.04 -10.09
C ASN A 29 0.07 0.46 -9.18
N ILE A 30 -0.37 1.70 -9.38
CA ILE A 30 -1.42 2.34 -8.58
C ILE A 30 -2.49 2.85 -9.53
N GLU A 31 -3.75 2.54 -9.22
CA GLU A 31 -4.87 3.00 -10.01
C GLU A 31 -5.92 3.67 -9.12
N ARG A 32 -6.38 4.84 -9.56
CA ARG A 32 -7.54 5.52 -8.99
C ARG A 32 -8.78 5.07 -9.74
N LEU A 33 -9.72 4.47 -9.02
CA LEU A 33 -11.01 4.06 -9.55
C LEU A 33 -12.04 5.19 -9.38
N PRO A 34 -12.91 5.42 -10.38
CA PRO A 34 -14.08 6.24 -10.19
C PRO A 34 -14.97 5.55 -9.14
N GLY A 35 -15.19 6.20 -8.00
CA GLY A 35 -16.11 5.70 -6.98
C GLY A 35 -17.46 6.41 -7.00
N ALA A 36 -18.22 6.28 -5.91
CA ALA A 36 -19.40 7.10 -5.65
C ALA A 36 -19.03 8.60 -5.72
N PRO A 37 -19.99 9.53 -5.94
CA PRO A 37 -19.73 10.91 -6.36
C PRO A 37 -18.72 11.74 -5.53
N ASP A 38 -18.29 11.30 -4.34
CA ASP A 38 -17.29 11.98 -3.51
C ASP A 38 -16.22 11.05 -2.89
N SER A 39 -16.13 9.78 -3.31
CA SER A 39 -15.20 8.82 -2.73
C SER A 39 -14.41 8.09 -3.81
N ALA A 40 -13.28 8.67 -4.24
CA ALA A 40 -12.35 7.96 -5.11
C ALA A 40 -11.75 6.76 -4.36
N CYS A 41 -11.85 5.57 -4.95
CA CYS A 41 -11.20 4.38 -4.42
C CYS A 41 -9.86 4.16 -5.11
N TRP A 42 -8.97 3.43 -4.45
CA TRP A 42 -7.63 3.13 -4.93
C TRP A 42 -7.39 1.63 -4.92
N ARG A 43 -6.76 1.12 -5.96
CA ARG A 43 -6.20 -0.23 -5.96
C ARG A 43 -4.72 -0.19 -6.31
N THR A 44 -3.97 -1.17 -5.85
CA THR A 44 -2.53 -1.26 -6.09
C THR A 44 -2.16 -2.69 -6.42
N ARG A 45 -1.10 -2.85 -7.21
CA ARG A 45 -0.45 -4.14 -7.49
C ARG A 45 1.06 -3.96 -7.42
N LEU A 46 1.76 -4.93 -6.86
CA LEU A 46 3.22 -5.02 -6.92
C LEU A 46 3.65 -6.04 -7.98
N ASP A 47 4.59 -5.65 -8.84
CA ASP A 47 5.19 -6.53 -9.82
C ASP A 47 6.49 -7.07 -9.24
N VAL A 48 6.50 -8.37 -8.91
CA VAL A 48 7.63 -9.06 -8.30
C VAL A 48 8.48 -9.72 -9.41
N PRO A 49 9.79 -9.43 -9.50
CA PRO A 49 10.65 -10.04 -10.52
C PRO A 49 10.63 -11.57 -10.46
N GLY A 50 10.42 -12.21 -11.61
CA GLY A 50 10.37 -13.67 -11.73
C GLY A 50 9.07 -14.31 -11.26
N GLN A 51 8.06 -13.52 -10.87
CA GLN A 51 6.72 -14.00 -10.52
C GLN A 51 5.71 -13.58 -11.59
N ALA A 52 4.62 -14.34 -11.70
CA ALA A 52 3.47 -13.88 -12.47
C ALA A 52 2.92 -12.57 -11.88
N ALA A 53 2.30 -11.75 -12.74
CA ALA A 53 1.67 -10.52 -12.31
C ALA A 53 0.67 -10.81 -11.19
N GLN A 54 0.84 -10.11 -10.06
CA GLN A 54 -0.04 -10.29 -8.90
C GLN A 54 -1.46 -9.83 -9.21
N GLU A 55 -2.43 -10.24 -8.40
CA GLU A 55 -3.75 -9.66 -8.49
C GLU A 55 -3.75 -8.22 -7.93
N TRP A 56 -4.66 -7.40 -8.42
CA TRP A 56 -4.90 -6.09 -7.83
C TRP A 56 -5.48 -6.26 -6.43
N THR A 57 -5.14 -5.35 -5.51
CA THR A 57 -5.82 -5.29 -4.21
C THR A 57 -7.32 -5.01 -4.38
N ALA A 58 -8.08 -5.34 -3.33
CA ALA A 58 -9.43 -4.78 -3.19
C ALA A 58 -9.36 -3.23 -3.20
N PRO A 59 -10.42 -2.54 -3.66
CA PRO A 59 -10.50 -1.09 -3.60
C PRO A 59 -10.40 -0.59 -2.16
N ALA A 60 -9.54 0.40 -1.93
CA ALA A 60 -9.30 1.03 -0.64
C ALA A 60 -9.65 2.53 -0.67
N PRO A 61 -10.03 3.14 0.47
CA PRO A 61 -10.41 4.55 0.52
C PRO A 61 -9.22 5.50 0.33
N THR A 62 -7.99 5.04 0.57
CA THR A 62 -6.77 5.84 0.36
C THR A 62 -5.74 5.06 -0.44
N MET A 63 -4.90 5.78 -1.18
CA MET A 63 -3.76 5.21 -1.90
C MET A 63 -2.81 4.47 -0.96
N VAL A 64 -2.59 5.00 0.26
CA VAL A 64 -1.67 4.40 1.23
C VAL A 64 -2.22 3.08 1.76
N ASP A 65 -3.53 3.00 2.03
CA ASP A 65 -4.18 1.75 2.42
C ASP A 65 -4.09 0.69 1.31
N ALA A 66 -4.30 1.07 0.05
CA ALA A 66 -4.14 0.16 -1.10
C ALA A 66 -2.70 -0.37 -1.19
N LEU A 67 -1.70 0.50 -1.03
CA LEU A 67 -0.29 0.12 -1.08
C LEU A 67 0.11 -0.79 0.10
N GLU A 68 -0.41 -0.53 1.30
CA GLU A 68 -0.20 -1.42 2.45
C GLU A 68 -0.81 -2.81 2.24
N GLN A 69 -2.00 -2.89 1.63
CA GLN A 69 -2.62 -4.17 1.28
C GLN A 69 -1.76 -4.93 0.26
N ALA A 70 -1.30 -4.26 -0.80
CA ALA A 70 -0.46 -4.87 -1.82
C ALA A 70 0.86 -5.40 -1.24
N TRP A 71 1.49 -4.63 -0.34
CA TRP A 71 2.68 -5.09 0.38
C TRP A 71 2.40 -6.30 1.28
N ARG A 72 1.28 -6.32 2.01
CA ARG A 72 0.91 -7.47 2.86
C ARG A 72 0.67 -8.73 2.05
N GLN A 73 0.10 -8.61 0.85
CA GLN A 73 -0.09 -9.71 -0.10
C GLN A 73 1.25 -10.21 -0.65
N ALA A 74 2.10 -9.30 -1.17
CA ALA A 74 3.33 -9.69 -1.86
C ALA A 74 4.44 -10.15 -0.90
N ARG A 75 4.50 -9.65 0.34
CA ARG A 75 5.55 -10.06 1.30
C ARG A 75 5.48 -11.54 1.68
N THR A 76 4.37 -12.23 1.43
CA THR A 76 4.26 -13.68 1.65
C THR A 76 5.15 -14.46 0.68
N LEU A 77 5.53 -13.86 -0.45
CA LEU A 77 6.45 -14.42 -1.44
C LEU A 77 7.93 -14.26 -1.05
N LEU A 78 8.21 -13.47 0.00
CA LEU A 78 9.55 -13.27 0.57
C LEU A 78 9.83 -14.20 1.76
N ALA A 79 8.83 -14.99 2.17
CA ALA A 79 8.90 -15.88 3.34
C ALA A 79 9.37 -17.28 2.97
#